data_AF-A0A6A9ST70-F1
#
_entry.id   AF-A0A6A9ST70-F1
#
_cell.length_a   1.000
_cell.length_b   1.000
_cell.length_c   1.000
_cell.angle_alpha   90.00
_cell.angle_beta   90.00
_cell.angle_gamma   90.00
#
_symmetry.space_group_name_H-M   'P 1'
#
loop_
_entity.id
_entity.type
_entity.pdbx_description
1 polymer ?
#
loop_
_entity_poly.entity_id
_entity_poly.type
_entity_poly.pdbx_seq_one_letter_code
_entity_poly.pdbx_strand_id
1 'polypeptide(L)'
;MSPLPSGFALPALPYLVGLLVAAAVAGGLLYRRRPPVTEATVTALTPWMAAGGGLYALFQFGAVPSAVAPLFGSPAVYVSVGVLAGNRLGAAVA
;
A
#
# COMPACT_ATOMS: atom_id res chain seq x y z
N MET A 1 26.54 -5.76 9.81
CA MET A 1 25.23 -5.32 10.32
C MET A 1 24.44 -4.79 9.13
N SER A 2 23.25 -5.30 8.85
CA SER A 2 22.41 -4.77 7.76
C SER A 2 21.85 -3.41 8.18
N PRO A 3 21.84 -2.37 7.32
CA PRO A 3 21.29 -1.05 7.66
C PRO A 3 19.75 -1.03 7.74
N LEU A 4 19.11 -2.16 7.46
CA LEU A 4 17.67 -2.29 7.39
C LEU A 4 17.07 -2.58 8.77
N PRO A 5 15.91 -2.00 9.13
CA PRO A 5 15.17 -2.38 10.33
C PRO A 5 14.88 -3.89 10.34
N SER A 6 14.86 -4.49 11.53
CA SER A 6 14.39 -5.87 11.70
C SER A 6 12.96 -6.03 11.16
N GLY A 7 12.76 -6.98 10.24
CA GLY A 7 11.46 -7.19 9.58
C GLY A 7 11.26 -6.42 8.27
N PHE A 8 12.22 -5.59 7.85
CA PHE A 8 12.22 -5.07 6.47
C PHE A 8 12.64 -6.18 5.50
N ALA A 9 11.71 -6.60 4.66
CA ALA A 9 11.96 -7.58 3.62
C ALA A 9 11.10 -7.26 2.40
N LEU A 10 11.74 -7.24 1.23
CA LEU A 10 10.98 -7.23 0.00
C LEU A 10 10.27 -8.59 -0.14
N PRO A 11 9.01 -8.61 -0.60
CA PRO A 11 8.30 -9.85 -0.81
C PRO A 11 8.95 -10.63 -1.97
N ALA A 12 8.64 -11.92 -2.06
CA ALA A 12 9.10 -12.75 -3.17
C ALA A 12 8.76 -12.10 -4.53
N LEU A 13 9.63 -12.32 -5.52
CA LEU A 13 9.62 -11.60 -6.80
C LEU A 13 8.23 -11.50 -7.47
N PRO A 14 7.37 -12.54 -7.50
CA PRO A 14 6.03 -12.42 -8.09
C PRO A 14 5.15 -11.37 -7.42
N TYR A 15 5.15 -11.31 -6.08
CA TYR A 15 4.39 -10.31 -5.32
C TYR A 15 4.97 -8.92 -5.51
N LEU A 16 6.30 -8.80 -5.57
CA LEU A 16 6.96 -7.52 -5.82
C LEU A 16 6.58 -6.96 -7.19
N VAL A 17 6.65 -7.77 -8.25
CA VAL A 17 6.24 -7.36 -9.59
C VAL A 17 4.77 -6.96 -9.61
N GLY A 18 3.89 -7.77 -9.00
CA GLY A 18 2.47 -7.45 -8.88
C GLY A 18 2.22 -6.11 -8.18
N LEU A 19 2.93 -5.84 -7.08
CA LEU A 19 2.85 -4.57 -6.35
C LEU A 19 3.33 -3.38 -7.16
N LEU A 20 4.45 -3.53 -7.87
CA LEU A 20 4.99 -2.47 -8.73
C LEU A 20 4.04 -2.14 -9.88
N VAL A 21 3.47 -3.16 -10.52
CA VAL A 21 2.45 -2.96 -11.57
C VAL A 21 1.22 -2.26 -10.99
N ALA A 22 0.71 -2.71 -9.84
CA ALA A 22 -0.46 -2.11 -9.21
C ALA A 22 -0.22 -0.64 -8.81
N ALA A 23 0.97 -0.33 -8.28
CA ALA A 23 1.39 1.02 -7.95
C ALA A 23 1.52 1.91 -9.20
N ALA A 24 2.13 1.40 -10.27
CA ALA A 24 2.26 2.11 -11.53
C ALA A 24 0.90 2.42 -12.17
N VAL A 25 -0.04 1.47 -12.12
CA VAL A 25 -1.41 1.66 -12.62
C VAL A 25 -2.13 2.73 -11.79
N ALA A 26 -2.13 2.62 -10.47
CA ALA A 26 -2.78 3.60 -9.59
C ALA A 26 -2.19 5.00 -9.78
N GLY A 27 -0.86 5.12 -9.79
CA GLY A 27 -0.16 6.38 -10.05
C GLY A 27 -0.46 6.94 -11.44
N GLY A 28 -0.47 6.09 -12.47
CA GLY A 28 -0.82 6.48 -13.84
C GLY A 28 -2.26 6.97 -13.97
N LEU A 29 -3.22 6.35 -13.29
CA LEU A 29 -4.62 6.79 -13.28
C LEU A 29 -4.77 8.14 -12.60
N LEU A 30 -4.15 8.33 -11.42
CA LEU A 30 -4.16 9.60 -10.71
C LEU A 30 -3.50 10.71 -11.55
N TYR A 31 -2.35 10.40 -12.17
CA TYR A 31 -1.66 11.34 -13.05
C TYR A 31 -2.51 11.77 -14.25
N ARG A 32 -3.24 10.83 -14.86
CA ARG A 32 -4.14 11.12 -15.99
C ARG A 32 -5.37 11.92 -15.58
N ARG A 33 -5.97 11.62 -14.43
CA ARG A 33 -7.18 12.30 -13.93
C ARG A 33 -6.91 13.66 -13.32
N ARG A 34 -5.67 13.91 -12.87
CA ARG A 34 -5.25 15.16 -12.20
C ARG A 34 -6.26 15.61 -11.13
N PRO A 35 -6.60 14.73 -10.17
CA PRO A 35 -7.53 15.11 -9.11
C PRO A 35 -6.97 16.31 -8.34
N PRO A 36 -7.81 17.28 -7.95
CA PRO A 36 -7.35 18.46 -7.23
C PRO A 36 -6.79 18.04 -5.87
N VAL A 37 -5.58 18.47 -5.55
CA VAL A 37 -4.97 18.23 -4.23
C VAL A 37 -5.50 19.26 -3.25
N THR A 38 -6.59 18.92 -2.57
CA THR A 38 -7.27 19.76 -1.58
C THR A 38 -7.05 19.24 -0.16
N GLU A 39 -7.42 20.04 0.85
CA GLU A 39 -7.44 19.58 2.25
C GLU A 39 -8.24 18.28 2.41
N ALA A 40 -9.43 18.22 1.80
CA ALA A 40 -10.28 17.02 1.82
C ALA A 40 -9.58 15.79 1.22
N THR A 41 -8.77 15.97 0.17
CA THR A 41 -7.99 14.90 -0.44
C THR A 41 -6.92 14.37 0.51
N VAL A 42 -6.21 15.28 1.20
CA VAL A 42 -5.19 14.91 2.20
C VAL A 42 -5.86 14.18 3.37
N THR A 43 -6.95 14.71 3.91
CA THR A 43 -7.69 14.10 5.02
C THR A 43 -8.24 12.72 4.66
N ALA A 44 -8.75 12.54 3.43
CA ALA A 44 -9.24 11.25 2.95
C ALA A 44 -8.14 10.20 2.83
N LEU A 45 -6.91 10.61 2.55
CA LEU A 45 -5.77 9.70 2.49
C LEU A 45 -5.21 9.36 3.86
N THR A 46 -5.22 10.27 4.85
CA THR A 46 -4.70 10.08 6.22
C THR A 46 -4.85 8.67 6.82
N PRO A 47 -6.04 8.01 6.81
CA PRO A 47 -6.20 6.70 7.43
C PRO A 47 -5.36 5.57 6.83
N TRP A 48 -4.74 5.76 5.66
CA TRP A 48 -3.98 4.71 4.96
C TRP A 48 -2.81 4.16 5.79
N MET A 49 -2.09 5.02 6.51
CA MET A 49 -0.96 4.60 7.35
C MET A 49 -1.42 3.78 8.56
N ALA A 50 -2.53 4.19 9.18
CA ALA A 50 -3.12 3.48 10.32
C ALA A 50 -3.63 2.10 9.89
N ALA A 51 -4.29 2.01 8.73
CA ALA A 51 -4.71 0.75 8.14
C ALA A 51 -3.49 -0.15 7.84
N GLY A 52 -2.44 0.38 7.23
CA GLY A 52 -1.20 -0.36 6.98
C GLY A 52 -0.54 -0.88 8.26
N GLY A 53 -0.45 -0.05 9.30
CA GLY A 53 0.09 -0.44 10.61
C GLY A 53 -0.73 -1.53 11.31
N GLY A 54 -2.06 -1.44 11.27
CA GLY A 54 -2.95 -2.47 11.82
C GLY A 54 -2.82 -3.80 11.09
N LEU A 55 -2.75 -3.79 9.75
CA LEU A 55 -2.53 -4.99 8.95
C LEU A 55 -1.14 -5.59 9.18
N TYR A 56 -0.11 -4.75 9.32
CA TYR A 56 1.24 -5.20 9.67
C TYR A 56 1.26 -5.87 11.05
N ALA A 57 0.54 -5.34 12.03
CA ALA A 57 0.42 -5.96 13.34
C ALA A 57 -0.20 -7.38 13.24
N LEU A 58 -1.27 -7.55 12.46
CA LEU A 58 -1.86 -8.88 12.22
C LEU A 58 -0.87 -9.86 11.57
N PHE A 59 -0.06 -9.38 10.63
CA PHE A 59 1.02 -10.18 10.03
C PHE A 59 2.06 -10.61 11.07
N GLN A 60 2.48 -9.70 11.94
CA GLN A 60 3.42 -10.00 13.04
C GLN A 60 2.85 -11.03 14.04
N PHE A 61 1.52 -11.04 14.24
CA PHE A 61 0.84 -12.05 15.06
C PHE A 61 0.59 -13.39 14.33
N GLY A 62 0.98 -13.52 13.06
CA GLY A 62 0.72 -14.73 12.27
C GLY A 62 -0.76 -14.93 11.93
N ALA A 63 -1.58 -13.87 12.04
CA ALA A 63 -3.02 -13.92 11.80
C ALA A 63 -3.41 -13.76 10.31
N VAL A 64 -2.42 -13.79 9.40
CA VAL A 64 -2.61 -13.57 7.97
C VAL A 64 -2.40 -14.88 7.22
N PRO A 65 -3.31 -15.29 6.31
CA PRO A 65 -3.12 -16.48 5.49
C PRO A 65 -1.82 -16.44 4.69
N SER A 66 -1.11 -17.57 4.63
CA SER A 66 0.22 -17.69 4.01
C SER A 66 0.26 -17.23 2.55
N ALA A 67 -0.82 -17.44 1.79
CA ALA A 67 -0.92 -17.03 0.39
C ALA A 67 -0.91 -15.50 0.18
N VAL A 68 -1.29 -14.71 1.18
CA VAL A 68 -1.30 -13.24 1.07
C VAL A 68 -0.34 -12.57 2.04
N ALA A 69 0.22 -13.31 3.01
CA ALA A 69 1.18 -12.82 3.99
C ALA A 69 2.32 -11.95 3.40
N PRO A 70 2.90 -12.25 2.22
CA PRO A 70 3.93 -11.38 1.64
C PRO A 70 3.49 -9.94 1.35
N LEU A 71 2.19 -9.69 1.17
CA LEU A 71 1.64 -8.35 0.95
C LEU A 71 1.49 -7.56 2.25
N PHE A 72 1.58 -8.21 3.42
CA PHE A 72 1.34 -7.60 4.73
C PHE A 72 2.65 -7.31 5.49
N GLY A 73 3.81 -7.72 4.96
CA GLY A 73 5.12 -7.36 5.49
C GLY A 73 5.53 -5.92 5.18
N SER A 74 6.56 -5.41 5.86
CA SER A 74 7.12 -4.08 5.59
C SER A 74 8.22 -4.16 4.52
N PRO A 75 8.19 -3.33 3.46
CA PRO A 75 7.30 -2.18 3.23
C PRO A 75 6.03 -2.48 2.39
N ALA A 76 5.84 -3.72 1.94
CA ALA A 76 4.78 -4.13 1.01
C ALA A 76 3.35 -3.75 1.43
N VAL A 77 3.06 -3.77 2.74
CA VAL A 77 1.73 -3.46 3.29
C VAL A 77 1.30 -2.03 3.01
N TYR A 78 2.21 -1.06 3.11
CA TYR A 78 1.91 0.35 2.87
C TYR A 78 1.65 0.58 1.39
N VAL A 79 2.42 -0.06 0.50
CA VAL A 79 2.18 0.00 -0.95
C VAL A 79 0.83 -0.61 -1.29
N SER A 80 0.50 -1.78 -0.73
CA SER A 80 -0.76 -2.48 -0.95
C SER A 80 -1.97 -1.60 -0.56
N VAL A 81 -1.96 -1.07 0.67
CA VAL A 81 -3.05 -0.22 1.17
C VAL A 81 -3.09 1.12 0.43
N GLY A 82 -1.94 1.69 0.10
CA GLY A 82 -1.83 2.93 -0.68
C GLY A 82 -2.42 2.81 -2.08
N VAL A 83 -2.20 1.69 -2.77
CA VAL A 83 -2.84 1.40 -4.08
C VAL A 83 -4.37 1.39 -3.95
N LEU A 84 -4.90 0.71 -2.93
CA LEU A 84 -6.34 0.65 -2.69
C LEU A 84 -6.93 2.03 -2.39
N ALA A 85 -6.27 2.81 -1.54
CA ALA A 85 -6.66 4.16 -1.18
C ALA A 85 -6.64 5.11 -2.40
N GLY A 86 -5.55 5.08 -3.19
CA GLY A 86 -5.40 5.90 -4.39
C GLY A 86 -6.44 5.59 -5.46
N ASN A 87 -6.74 4.30 -5.70
CA ASN A 87 -7.79 3.91 -6.63
C ASN A 87 -9.19 4.36 -6.17
N ARG A 88 -9.49 4.24 -4.87
CA ARG A 88 -10.75 4.73 -4.28
C ARG A 88 -10.89 6.24 -4.42
N LEU A 89 -9.83 6.99 -4.12
CA LEU A 89 -9.80 8.44 -4.31
C LEU A 89 -10.03 8.80 -5.77
N GLY A 90 -9.30 8.17 -6.69
CA GLY A 90 -9.43 8.40 -8.12
C GLY A 90 -10.83 8.12 -8.66
N ALA A 91 -11.55 7.14 -8.10
CA ALA A 91 -12.94 6.84 -8.46
C ALA A 91 -13.96 7.86 -7.91
N ALA A 92 -13.68 8.48 -6.75
CA ALA A 92 -14.59 9.45 -6.14
C ALA A 92 -14.57 10.84 -6.81
N VAL A 93 -13.56 11.10 -7.65
CA VAL A 93 -13.29 12.39 -8.30
C VAL A 93 -13.38 12.32 -9.83
N ALA A 94 -13.79 11.17 -10.38
CA ALA A 94 -14.01 10.94 -11.81
C ALA A 94 -15.49 11.08 -12.17
#